data_AF-A0A810PVU2-F1
#
_entry.id   AF-A0A810PVU2-F1
#
_cell.length_a   1.000
_cell.length_b   1.000
_cell.length_c   1.000
_cell.angle_alpha   90.00
_cell.angle_beta   90.00
_cell.angle_gamma   90.00
#
_symmetry.space_group_name_H-M   'P 1'
#
loop_
_entity.id
_entity.type
_entity.pdbx_description
1 polymer ?
#
loop_
_entity_poly.entity_id
_entity_poly.type
_entity_poly.pdbx_seq_one_letter_code
_entity_poly.pdbx_strand_id
1 'polypeptide(L)'
;MAISKSAKIQAEIEKVTAKITEQQARLKELEQKKLEAENSEIVEIVRGMSVSLTDLPVLLQTIKNGGTLGQNVPKYNTDKEDGE
;
A
#
# COMPACT_ATOMS: atom_id res chain seq x y z
N MET A 1 -30.00 37.25 27.62
CA MET A 1 -28.59 37.71 27.70
C MET A 1 -28.06 37.84 26.28
N ALA A 2 -27.49 38.98 25.90
CA ALA A 2 -26.89 39.14 24.58
C ALA A 2 -25.58 38.36 24.51
N ILE A 3 -25.41 37.50 23.50
CA ILE A 3 -24.16 36.79 23.26
C ILE A 3 -23.09 37.81 22.88
N SER A 4 -22.00 37.87 23.66
CA SER A 4 -20.92 38.81 23.43
C SER A 4 -20.18 38.50 22.12
N LYS A 5 -19.51 39.51 21.54
CA LYS A 5 -18.66 39.29 20.34
C LYS A 5 -17.57 38.23 20.60
N SER A 6 -17.00 38.21 21.81
CA SER A 6 -16.01 37.22 22.22
C SER A 6 -16.58 35.80 22.25
N ALA A 7 -17.80 35.60 22.76
CA ALA A 7 -18.44 34.29 22.76
C ALA A 7 -18.70 33.76 21.33
N LYS A 8 -19.03 34.64 20.38
CA LYS A 8 -19.16 34.26 18.96
C LYS A 8 -17.83 33.84 18.34
N ILE A 9 -16.75 34.56 18.66
CA ILE A 9 -15.40 34.22 18.19
C ILE A 9 -14.95 32.87 18.76
N GLN A 10 -15.21 32.63 20.06
CA GLN A 10 -14.88 31.35 20.71
C GLN A 10 -15.59 30.16 20.04
N ALA A 11 -16.87 30.31 19.69
CA ALA A 11 -17.62 29.27 18.99
C ALA A 11 -17.06 28.97 17.58
N GLU A 12 -16.61 29.98 16.83
CA GLU A 12 -15.95 29.74 15.53
C GLU A 12 -14.57 29.11 15.69
N ILE A 13 -13.82 29.45 16.74
CA ILE A 13 -12.56 28.77 17.07
C ILE A 13 -12.81 27.27 17.30
N GLU A 14 -13.75 26.94 18.18
CA GLU A 14 -14.08 25.54 18.50
C GLU A 14 -14.53 24.75 17.28
N LYS A 15 -15.34 25.38 16.42
CA LYS A 15 -15.80 24.79 15.16
C LYS A 15 -14.65 24.55 14.18
N VAL A 16 -13.69 25.47 14.06
CA VAL A 16 -12.51 25.29 13.22
C VAL A 16 -11.59 24.22 13.80
N THR A 17 -11.39 24.20 15.11
CA THR A 17 -10.62 23.15 15.80
C THR A 17 -11.21 21.77 15.54
N ALA A 18 -12.54 21.61 15.66
CA ALA A 18 -13.22 20.34 15.37
C ALA A 18 -12.99 19.89 13.91
N LYS A 19 -13.10 20.81 12.95
CA LYS A 19 -12.79 20.52 11.53
C LYS A 19 -11.34 20.12 11.31
N ILE A 20 -10.39 20.75 11.99
CA ILE A 20 -8.97 20.39 11.91
C ILE A 20 -8.77 18.95 12.41
N THR A 21 -9.35 18.60 13.55
CA THR A 21 -9.25 17.24 14.11
C THR A 21 -9.83 16.19 13.16
N GLU A 22 -10.99 16.47 12.55
CA GLU A 22 -11.60 15.58 11.55
C GLU A 22 -10.67 15.38 10.33
N GLN A 23 -10.11 16.45 9.79
CA GLN A 23 -9.18 16.36 8.66
C GLN A 23 -7.89 15.64 9.01
N GLN A 24 -7.36 15.82 10.23
CA GLN A 24 -6.19 15.09 10.71
C GLN A 24 -6.46 13.59 10.84
N ALA A 25 -7.65 13.19 11.29
CA ALA A 25 -8.05 11.78 11.35
C ALA A 25 -8.14 11.19 9.92
N ARG A 26 -8.77 11.92 9.00
CA ARG A 26 -8.87 11.51 7.59
C ARG A 26 -7.49 11.37 6.93
N LEU A 27 -6.55 12.27 7.24
CA LEU A 27 -5.18 12.19 6.72
C LEU A 27 -4.51 10.88 7.13
N LYS A 28 -4.58 10.53 8.42
CA LYS A 28 -4.01 9.27 8.93
C LYS A 28 -4.63 8.04 8.27
N GLU A 29 -5.93 8.04 8.04
CA GLU A 29 -6.62 6.96 7.33
C GLU A 29 -6.13 6.81 5.89
N LEU A 30 -5.91 7.93 5.18
CA LEU A 30 -5.39 7.92 3.81
C LEU A 30 -3.94 7.43 3.75
N GLU A 31 -3.10 7.84 4.70
CA GLU A 31 -1.72 7.36 4.81
C GLU A 31 -1.67 5.84 5.05
N GLN A 32 -2.55 5.32 5.91
CA GLN A 32 -2.68 3.88 6.14
C GLN A 32 -3.16 3.15 4.88
N LYS A 33 -4.23 3.63 4.23
CA LYS A 33 -4.76 3.03 3.00
C LYS A 33 -3.71 3.01 1.88
N LYS A 34 -2.91 4.06 1.76
CA LYS A 34 -1.79 4.11 0.81
C LYS A 34 -0.78 3.00 1.11
N LEU A 35 -0.35 2.85 2.37
CA LEU A 35 0.59 1.81 2.76
C LEU A 35 0.04 0.39 2.49
N GLU A 36 -1.23 0.16 2.79
CA GLU A 36 -1.89 -1.13 2.52
C GLU A 36 -1.98 -1.44 1.02
N ALA A 37 -2.23 -0.42 0.19
CA ALA A 37 -2.22 -0.55 -1.27
C ALA A 37 -0.81 -0.87 -1.79
N GLU A 38 0.22 -0.12 -1.38
CA GLU A 38 1.62 -0.37 -1.76
C GLU A 38 2.07 -1.79 -1.37
N ASN A 39 1.69 -2.26 -0.18
CA ASN A 39 1.98 -3.63 0.25
C ASN A 39 1.26 -4.68 -0.60
N SER A 40 0.00 -4.41 -0.98
CA SER A 40 -0.78 -5.31 -1.84
C SER A 40 -0.20 -5.39 -3.25
N GLU A 41 0.24 -4.27 -3.81
CA GLU A 41 0.93 -4.21 -5.11
C GLU A 41 2.22 -5.04 -5.10
N ILE A 42 3.02 -4.95 -4.03
CA ILE A 42 4.22 -5.80 -3.87
C ILE A 42 3.84 -7.29 -3.88
N VAL A 43 2.80 -7.68 -3.17
CA VAL A 43 2.33 -9.08 -3.12
C VAL A 43 1.85 -9.55 -4.48
N GLU A 44 1.13 -8.71 -5.23
CA GLU A 44 0.66 -9.04 -6.58
C GLU A 44 1.82 -9.22 -7.56
N ILE A 45 2.83 -8.35 -7.50
CA ILE A 45 4.06 -8.48 -8.31
C ILE A 45 4.75 -9.82 -8.01
N VAL A 46 4.96 -10.15 -6.74
CA VAL A 46 5.61 -11.41 -6.33
C VAL A 46 4.79 -12.62 -6.78
N ARG A 47 3.46 -12.55 -6.70
CA ARG A 47 2.57 -13.62 -7.19
C ARG A 47 2.68 -13.78 -8.70
N GLY A 48 2.74 -12.69 -9.46
CA GLY A 48 2.89 -12.69 -10.91
C GLY A 48 4.18 -13.35 -11.41
N MET A 49 5.23 -13.40 -10.57
CA MET A 49 6.49 -14.07 -10.89
C MET A 49 6.39 -15.61 -10.92
N SER A 50 5.22 -16.19 -10.57
CA SER A 50 4.94 -17.63 -10.68
C SER A 50 5.99 -18.53 -10.00
N VAL A 51 6.50 -18.09 -8.85
CA VAL A 51 7.45 -18.85 -8.01
C VAL A 51 6.68 -19.89 -7.22
N SER A 52 7.13 -21.15 -7.24
CA SER A 52 6.51 -22.21 -6.43
C SER A 52 6.72 -21.96 -4.93
N LEU A 53 5.76 -22.35 -4.08
CA LEU A 53 5.90 -22.21 -2.62
C LEU A 53 7.11 -22.98 -2.06
N THR A 54 7.54 -24.05 -2.74
CA THR A 54 8.72 -24.83 -2.39
C THR A 54 10.03 -24.13 -2.73
N ASP A 55 10.06 -23.31 -3.78
CA ASP A 55 11.26 -22.60 -4.24
C ASP A 55 11.37 -21.20 -3.63
N LEU A 56 10.28 -20.68 -3.06
CA LEU A 56 10.24 -19.36 -2.43
C LEU A 56 11.29 -19.17 -1.31
N PRO A 57 11.54 -20.14 -0.40
CA PRO A 57 12.58 -19.98 0.63
C PRO A 57 13.98 -19.84 0.02
N VAL A 58 14.28 -20.60 -1.03
CA VAL A 58 15.56 -20.56 -1.74
C VAL A 58 15.72 -19.21 -2.45
N LEU A 59 14.67 -18.74 -3.10
CA LEU A 59 14.65 -17.44 -3.75
C LEU A 59 14.91 -16.28 -2.77
N LEU A 60 14.23 -16.27 -1.62
CA LEU A 60 14.42 -15.26 -0.58
C LEU A 60 15.85 -15.27 -0.02
N GLN A 61 16.46 -16.46 0.16
CA GLN A 61 17.86 -16.57 0.55
C GLN A 61 18.81 -16.02 -0.52
N THR A 62 18.57 -16.32 -1.79
CA THR A 62 19.38 -15.79 -2.91
C THR A 62 19.31 -14.26 -2.97
N ILE A 63 18.14 -13.65 -2.80
CA ILE A 63 17.97 -12.19 -2.74
C ILE A 63 18.72 -11.61 -1.54
N LYS A 64 18.57 -12.22 -0.35
CA LYS A 64 19.25 -11.79 0.88
C LYS A 64 20.79 -11.79 0.71
N ASN A 65 21.31 -12.70 -0.09
CA ASN A 65 22.73 -12.83 -0.38
C ASN A 65 23.20 -11.96 -1.57
N GLY A 66 22.33 -11.08 -2.09
CA GLY A 66 22.66 -10.12 -3.17
C GLY A 66 22.44 -10.66 -4.59
N GLY A 67 21.77 -11.80 -4.76
CA GLY A 67 21.41 -12.35 -6.06
C GLY A 67 20.24 -11.62 -6.72
N THR A 68 20.17 -11.66 -8.06
CA THR A 68 19.13 -10.97 -8.84
C THR A 68 17.98 -11.91 -9.20
N LEU A 69 16.75 -11.37 -9.23
CA LEU A 69 15.52 -12.12 -9.49
C LEU A 69 15.42 -12.70 -10.92
N GLY A 70 16.17 -12.15 -11.88
CA GLY A 70 16.07 -12.50 -13.31
C GLY A 70 16.48 -13.93 -13.67
N GLN A 71 17.12 -14.67 -12.77
CA GLN A 71 17.54 -16.07 -13.01
C GLN A 71 16.53 -17.12 -12.54
N ASN A 72 15.59 -16.77 -11.66
CA ASN A 72 14.66 -17.72 -11.02
C ASN A 72 13.22 -17.60 -11.54
N VAL A 73 12.95 -16.71 -12.48
CA VAL A 73 11.66 -16.67 -13.19
C VAL A 73 11.65 -17.85 -14.18
N PRO A 74 10.70 -18.80 -14.07
CA PRO A 74 10.56 -19.84 -15.08
C PRO A 74 10.43 -19.18 -16.46
N LYS A 75 11.33 -19.51 -17.39
CA LYS A 75 11.17 -19.09 -18.79
C LYS A 75 9.91 -19.75 -19.30
N TYR A 76 8.92 -18.96 -19.68
CA TYR A 76 7.74 -19.46 -20.38
C TYR A 76 8.23 -20.11 -21.67
N ASN A 77 8.16 -21.44 -21.76
CA ASN A 77 8.23 -22.11 -23.05
C ASN A 77 6.93 -21.75 -23.76
N THR A 78 7.00 -20.77 -24.65
CA THR A 78 5.96 -20.53 -25.65
C THR A 78 6.04 -21.65 -26.68
N ASP A 79 5.76 -22.88 -26.27
CA ASP A 79 5.49 -23.95 -27.22
C ASP A 79 4.12 -23.66 -27.82
N LYS A 80 4.16 -23.14 -29.03
CA LYS A 80 3.02 -23.01 -29.93
C LYS A 80 2.37 -24.39 -30.06
N GLU A 81 1.18 -24.55 -29.49
CA GLU A 81 0.21 -25.50 -30.04
C GLU A 81 -0.38 -24.84 -31.31
N ASP A 82 0.34 -24.96 -32.42
CA ASP A 82 -0.28 -24.96 -33.75
C ASP A 82 -0.77 -26.40 -33.99
N GLY A 83 -2.07 -26.51 -34.21
CA GLY A 83 -2.79 -27.77 -34.12
C GLY A 83 -2.67 -28.72 -35.32
N GLU A 84 -3.26 -29.89 -35.10
CA GLU A 84 -3.89 -30.75 -36.10
C GLU A 84 -5.29 -31.14 -35.59
#